data_AF-A0AAD7ZSD9-F1
#
_entry.id   AF-A0AAD7ZSD9-F1
#
_cell.length_a   1.000
_cell.length_b   1.000
_cell.length_c   1.000
_cell.angle_alpha   90.00
_cell.angle_beta   90.00
_cell.angle_gamma   90.00
#
_symmetry.space_group_name_H-M   'P 1'
#
loop_
_entity.id
_entity.type
_entity.pdbx_description
1 polymer ?
#
loop_
_entity_poly.entity_id
_entity_poly.type
_entity_poly.pdbx_seq_one_letter_code
_entity_poly.pdbx_strand_id
1 'polypeptide(L)'
;NTSDQILNEINNKILIPLGENMPGAEEGIENICRRTRYAYMISSYLFMGIRKHRHLKCNIMALPRASVKEFYSIALTKNSPYIDLFNY
;
A
#
# COMPACT_ATOMS: atom_id res chain seq x y z
N ASN A 1 3.59 17.54 9.69
CA ASN A 1 3.22 18.35 10.86
C ASN A 1 1.94 19.10 10.51
N THR A 2 0.80 18.60 10.96
CA THR A 2 -0.51 19.20 10.69
C THR A 2 -0.87 20.09 11.87
N SER A 3 -1.29 21.33 11.62
CA SER A 3 -1.71 22.29 12.67
C SER A 3 -3.11 22.00 13.23
N ASP A 4 -3.84 21.08 12.61
CA ASP A 4 -5.16 20.63 13.04
C ASP A 4 -5.03 19.61 14.19
N GLN A 5 -5.59 19.97 15.34
CA GLN A 5 -5.54 19.15 16.55
C GLN A 5 -6.24 17.80 16.39
N ILE A 6 -7.37 17.74 15.66
CA ILE A 6 -8.13 16.51 15.45
C ILE A 6 -7.34 15.56 14.55
N LEU A 7 -6.77 16.08 13.46
CA LEU A 7 -5.94 15.26 12.56
C LEU A 7 -4.68 14.76 13.27
N ASN A 8 -4.08 15.57 14.15
CA ASN A 8 -2.91 15.16 14.91
C ASN A 8 -3.26 14.04 15.92
N GLU A 9 -4.41 14.14 16.58
CA GLU A 9 -4.90 13.07 17.46
C GLU A 9 -5.18 11.77 16.72
N ILE A 10 -5.86 11.82 15.56
CA ILE A 10 -6.11 10.65 14.72
C ILE A 10 -4.79 10.02 14.26
N ASN A 11 -3.85 10.85 13.82
CA ASN A 11 -2.56 10.38 13.36
C ASN A 11 -1.80 9.63 14.47
N ASN A 12 -1.74 10.20 15.67
CA ASN A 12 -0.95 9.63 16.77
C ASN A 12 -1.64 8.43 17.43
N LYS A 13 -2.97 8.42 17.54
CA LYS A 13 -3.72 7.35 18.22
C LYS A 13 -4.03 6.16 17.31
N ILE A 14 -4.19 6.39 16.01
CA ILE A 14 -4.69 5.37 15.07
C ILE A 14 -3.66 5.05 13.99
N LEU A 15 -3.18 6.05 13.25
CA LEU A 15 -2.38 5.79 12.04
C LEU A 15 -0.96 5.31 12.35
N ILE A 16 -0.26 5.94 13.30
CA ILE A 16 1.11 5.54 13.67
C ILE A 16 1.14 4.10 14.22
N PRO A 17 0.32 3.74 15.24
CA PRO A 17 0.35 2.38 15.79
C PRO A 17 -0.07 1.32 14.77
N LEU A 18 -0.99 1.67 13.86
CA LEU A 18 -1.41 0.78 12.79
C LEU A 18 -0.28 0.56 11.77
N GLY A 19 0.46 1.61 11.42
CA GLY A 19 1.58 1.55 10.49
C GLY A 19 2.76 0.72 11.00
N GLU A 20 3.13 0.84 12.28
CA GLU A 20 4.22 0.07 12.88
C GLU A 20 3.96 -1.45 12.90
N ASN A 21 2.69 -1.83 13.01
CA ASN A 21 2.28 -3.24 13.07
C ASN A 21 1.75 -3.78 11.72
N MET A 22 1.80 -2.98 10.65
CA MET A 22 1.28 -3.39 9.37
C MET A 22 2.32 -4.26 8.64
N PRO A 23 1.96 -5.49 8.24
CA PRO A 23 2.90 -6.33 7.52
C PRO A 23 3.21 -5.73 6.15
N GLY A 24 4.48 -5.88 5.74
CA GLY A 24 4.91 -5.53 4.39
C GLY A 24 4.21 -6.39 3.33
N ALA A 25 4.33 -6.02 2.06
CA ALA A 25 3.59 -6.66 0.97
C ALA A 25 3.78 -8.17 0.86
N GLU A 26 5.02 -8.66 1.01
CA GLU A 26 5.30 -10.10 0.96
C GLU A 26 4.68 -10.85 2.14
N GLU A 27 4.88 -10.34 3.35
CA GLU A 27 4.36 -10.95 4.57
C GLU A 27 2.83 -10.91 4.60
N GLY A 28 2.23 -9.80 4.16
CA GLY A 28 0.78 -9.65 4.02
C GLY A 28 0.20 -10.72 3.08
N ILE A 29 0.80 -10.91 1.91
CA ILE A 29 0.37 -11.96 0.97
C ILE A 29 0.53 -13.36 1.58
N GLU A 30 1.63 -13.64 2.27
CA GLU A 30 1.84 -14.94 2.91
C GLU A 30 0.84 -15.20 4.05
N ASN A 31 0.50 -14.16 4.80
CA ASN A 31 -0.50 -14.21 5.88
C ASN A 31 -1.90 -14.55 5.36
N ILE A 32 -2.26 -14.20 4.11
CA ILE A 32 -3.53 -14.64 3.47
C ILE A 32 -3.61 -16.17 3.44
N CYS A 33 -2.51 -16.86 3.16
CA CYS A 33 -2.50 -18.32 3.11
C CYS A 33 -2.39 -18.96 4.51
N ARG A 34 -1.76 -18.30 5.47
CA ARG A 34 -1.48 -18.86 6.81
C ARG A 34 -2.61 -18.63 7.82
N ARG A 35 -3.36 -17.54 7.68
CA ARG A 35 -4.37 -17.12 8.66
C ARG A 35 -5.77 -17.30 8.09
N THR A 36 -6.67 -17.93 8.84
CA THR A 36 -8.04 -18.27 8.39
C THR A 36 -8.96 -17.05 8.25
N ARG A 37 -8.70 -15.97 8.99
CA ARG A 37 -9.50 -14.72 8.96
C ARG A 37 -8.58 -13.53 8.73
N TYR A 38 -8.09 -13.40 7.51
CA TYR A 38 -7.16 -12.35 7.15
C TYR A 38 -7.45 -11.84 5.74
N ALA A 39 -7.48 -10.52 5.62
CA ALA A 39 -7.57 -9.82 4.35
C ALA A 39 -6.43 -8.81 4.30
N TYR A 40 -5.86 -8.62 3.11
CA TYR A 40 -4.77 -7.67 2.90
C TYR A 40 -5.09 -6.79 1.70
N MET A 41 -4.94 -5.48 1.89
CA MET A 41 -5.10 -4.51 0.82
C MET A 41 -3.73 -4.22 0.22
N ILE A 42 -3.62 -4.37 -1.09
CA ILE A 42 -2.38 -4.17 -1.83
C ILE A 42 -2.71 -3.64 -3.22
N SER A 43 -1.79 -2.85 -3.77
CA SER A 43 -1.82 -2.48 -5.17
C SER A 43 -1.82 -3.72 -6.08
N SER A 44 -2.68 -3.71 -7.09
CA SER A 44 -2.82 -4.82 -8.04
C SER A 44 -1.52 -5.07 -8.82
N TYR A 45 -0.80 -4.00 -9.16
CA TYR A 45 0.49 -4.07 -9.85
C TYR A 45 1.54 -4.81 -9.00
N LEU A 46 1.63 -4.45 -7.72
CA LEU A 46 2.58 -5.07 -6.79
C LEU A 46 2.24 -6.55 -6.56
N PHE A 47 0.95 -6.88 -6.40
CA PHE A 47 0.50 -8.26 -6.28
C PHE A 47 0.88 -9.11 -7.50
N MET A 48 0.68 -8.58 -8.72
CA MET A 48 1.06 -9.27 -9.95
C MET A 48 2.56 -9.54 -10.04
N GLY A 49 3.39 -8.57 -9.62
CA GLY A 49 4.84 -8.74 -9.53
C GLY A 49 5.22 -9.86 -8.58
N ILE A 50 4.75 -9.81 -7.33
CA ILE A 50 5.07 -10.82 -6.30
C ILE A 50 4.59 -12.21 -6.73
N ARG A 51 3.37 -12.31 -7.25
CA ARG A 51 2.79 -13.59 -7.70
C ARG A 51 3.58 -14.25 -8.82
N LYS A 52 4.20 -13.48 -9.73
CA LYS A 52 5.05 -14.05 -10.79
C LYS A 52 6.32 -14.69 -10.25
N HIS A 53 6.88 -14.15 -9.16
CA HIS A 53 8.16 -14.58 -8.61
C HIS A 53 8.03 -15.60 -7.47
N ARG A 54 6.82 -15.83 -6.95
CA ARG A 54 6.60 -16.71 -5.78
C ARG A 54 5.56 -17.78 -6.07
N HIS A 55 5.87 -19.00 -5.63
CA HIS A 55 4.90 -20.07 -5.53
C HIS A 55 4.06 -19.89 -4.26
N LEU A 56 2.87 -19.34 -4.42
CA LEU A 56 1.89 -19.23 -3.34
C LEU A 56 1.30 -20.62 -3.05
N LYS A 57 1.21 -20.96 -1.75
CA LYS A 57 0.69 -22.25 -1.28
C LYS A 57 -0.85 -22.31 -1.27
N CYS A 58 -1.53 -21.24 -1.64
CA CYS A 58 -2.98 -21.14 -1.61
C CYS A 58 -3.52 -20.33 -2.81
N ASN A 59 -4.83 -20.46 -3.04
CA ASN A 59 -5.55 -19.65 -4.00
C ASN A 59 -6.01 -18.34 -3.37
N ILE A 60 -5.54 -17.23 -3.92
CA ILE A 60 -5.92 -15.88 -3.47
C ILE A 60 -7.02 -15.36 -4.39
N MET A 61 -8.09 -14.84 -3.79
CA MET A 61 -9.21 -14.22 -4.50
C MET A 61 -9.20 -12.71 -4.24
N ALA A 62 -9.19 -11.92 -5.32
CA ALA A 62 -9.39 -10.48 -5.21
C ALA A 62 -10.87 -10.16 -4.96
N LEU A 63 -11.13 -9.06 -4.25
CA LEU A 63 -12.48 -8.53 -4.01
C LEU A 63 -12.64 -7.20 -4.77
N PRO A 64 -13.08 -7.20 -6.05
CA PRO A 64 -13.02 -6.01 -6.91
C PRO A 64 -13.85 -4.84 -6.39
N ARG A 65 -14.97 -5.13 -5.71
CA ARG A 65 -15.86 -4.11 -5.13
C ARG A 65 -15.29 -3.44 -3.88
N ALA A 66 -14.22 -3.99 -3.31
CA ALA A 66 -13.49 -3.43 -2.18
C ALA A 66 -12.12 -2.90 -2.65
N SER A 67 -12.11 -2.18 -3.77
CA SER A 67 -10.90 -1.57 -4.35
C SER A 67 -11.02 -0.05 -4.38
N VAL A 68 -9.87 0.62 -4.34
CA VAL A 68 -9.74 2.06 -4.52
C VAL A 68 -8.92 2.30 -5.78
N LYS A 69 -9.29 3.32 -6.56
CA LYS A 69 -8.53 3.69 -7.75
C LYS A 69 -7.18 4.28 -7.35
N GLU A 70 -6.11 3.69 -7.84
CA GLU A 70 -4.73 4.17 -7.65
C GLU A 70 -4.29 5.03 -8.85
N PHE A 71 -3.45 6.02 -8.57
CA PHE A 71 -2.78 6.83 -9.58
C PHE A 71 -1.28 6.77 -9.34
N TYR A 72 -0.50 6.50 -10.39
CA TYR A 72 0.95 6.55 -10.33
C TYR A 72 1.44 7.86 -10.89
N SER A 73 2.36 8.50 -10.18
CA SER A 73 2.97 9.77 -10.56
C SER A 73 4.46 9.73 -10.25
N ILE A 74 5.23 10.55 -10.96
CA ILE A 74 6.65 10.76 -10.67
C ILE A 74 6.75 11.85 -9.61
N ALA A 75 7.39 11.54 -8.49
CA ALA A 75 7.71 12.54 -7.46
C ALA A 75 9.11 13.10 -7.72
N LEU A 76 9.21 14.41 -7.90
CA LEU A 76 10.47 15.13 -8.06
C LEU A 76 10.68 16.06 -6.86
N THR A 77 11.95 16.35 -6.54
CA THR A 77 12.26 17.39 -5.56
C THR A 77 11.75 18.75 -6.06
N LYS A 78 11.33 19.61 -5.12
CA LYS A 78 10.90 20.97 -5.47
C LYS A 78 12.04 21.70 -6.18
N ASN A 79 11.72 22.37 -7.29
CA ASN A 79 12.68 23.05 -8.18
C ASN A 79 13.67 22.09 -8.87
N SER A 80 13.31 20.82 -9.06
CA SER A 80 14.11 19.90 -9.87
C SER A 80 14.24 20.45 -11.31
N PRO A 81 15.46 20.50 -11.88
CA PRO A 81 15.67 20.93 -13.27
C PRO A 81 15.05 19.96 -14.28
N TYR A 82 14.63 18.77 -13.85
CA TYR A 82 14.00 17.75 -14.71
C TYR A 82 12.47 17.87 -14.79
N ILE A 83 11.86 18.84 -14.10
CA ILE A 83 10.39 18.97 -14.08
C ILE A 83 9.81 19.15 -15.48
N ASP A 84 10.47 19.95 -16.31
CA ASP A 84 10.04 20.24 -17.69
C ASP A 84 10.23 19.03 -18.62
N LEU A 85 11.15 18.12 -18.29
CA LEU A 85 11.36 16.89 -19.06
C LEU A 85 10.20 15.90 -18.87
N PHE A 86 9.62 15.83 -17.67
CA PHE A 86 8.57 14.86 -17.33
C PHE A 86 7.14 15.43 -17.45
N ASN A 87 6.99 16.75 -17.58
CA ASN A 87 5.68 17.42 -17.70
C ASN A 87 5.25 17.72 -19.15
N TYR A 88 6.02 17.32 -20.16
CA TYR A 88 5.65 17.47 -21.58
C TYR A 88 4.79 16.30 -22.06
#